data_AF-A0AAU9B5M4-F1
#
_entry.id   AF-A0AAU9B5M4-F1
#
_cell.length_a   1.000
_cell.length_b   1.000
_cell.length_c   1.000
_cell.angle_alpha   90.00
_cell.angle_beta   90.00
_cell.angle_gamma   90.00
#
_symmetry.space_group_name_H-M   'P 1'
#
loop_
_entity.id
_entity.type
_entity.pdbx_description
1 polymer ?
#
loop_
_entity_poly.entity_id
_entity_poly.type
_entity_poly.pdbx_seq_one_letter_code
_entity_poly.pdbx_strand_id
1 'polypeptide(L)'
;MKAGIRVWLAAAIALAVALLVWQQWRGRDAAPVVAATPAPEAAPAPAPAVVAAPTPAPQPAQADYRQRRQAELRQRAEAGDSRAACQLGVELLRCADTSAAQQLLASAEQNASASLAPDQRAYMARMEDRARRIIAECRDSHSDAWRQGNRYLRQAALAGEPEAMYRYARGDSVLLDYSHLNTPEFDRWRAEAGALLQLSFEAGYVPALFDLMIAYGDDSSPTAGLIANDPTKARAMRLLVARLTAKPADPPAARDVALEPAAAALAAQWQRDYFAAVKPPLQRQPRVMPASFAALYGEESGETSACSQ
;
A
#
# COMPACT_ATOMS: atom_id res chain seq x y z
N MET A 1 10.00 -58.01 16.21
CA MET A 1 9.87 -56.88 15.27
C MET A 1 9.32 -55.68 16.01
N LYS A 2 10.05 -54.55 15.97
CA LYS A 2 10.01 -53.47 16.97
C LYS A 2 8.77 -52.57 16.83
N ALA A 3 8.14 -52.25 17.97
CA ALA A 3 6.91 -51.45 18.08
C ALA A 3 6.94 -50.09 17.37
N GLY A 4 8.12 -49.50 17.14
CA GLY A 4 8.28 -48.23 16.43
C GLY A 4 7.85 -48.24 14.95
N ILE A 5 7.93 -49.38 14.26
CA ILE A 5 7.55 -49.46 12.83
C ILE A 5 6.02 -49.40 12.66
N ARG A 6 5.26 -49.90 13.65
CA ARG A 6 3.79 -49.90 13.62
C ARG A 6 3.21 -48.49 13.82
N VAL A 7 3.88 -47.65 14.60
CA VAL A 7 3.46 -46.26 14.84
C VAL A 7 3.67 -45.39 13.59
N TRP A 8 4.79 -45.59 12.89
CA TRP A 8 5.07 -44.88 11.64
C TRP A 8 4.13 -45.27 10.49
N LEU A 9 3.78 -46.56 10.38
CA LEU A 9 2.79 -47.03 9.40
C LEU A 9 1.38 -46.47 9.69
N ALA A 10 0.97 -46.41 10.95
CA ALA A 10 -0.33 -45.84 11.32
C ALA A 10 -0.42 -44.33 11.00
N ALA A 11 0.65 -43.58 11.26
CA ALA A 11 0.71 -42.15 10.94
C ALA A 11 0.68 -41.88 9.42
N ALA A 12 1.40 -42.68 8.62
CA ALA A 12 1.42 -42.56 7.16
C ALA A 12 0.04 -42.86 6.54
N ILE A 13 -0.68 -43.86 7.05
CA ILE A 13 -2.03 -44.20 6.59
C ILE A 13 -3.01 -43.07 6.94
N ALA A 14 -2.94 -42.51 8.15
CA ALA A 14 -3.81 -41.40 8.56
C ALA A 14 -3.62 -40.16 7.66
N LEU A 15 -2.38 -39.85 7.28
CA LEU A 15 -2.06 -38.73 6.40
C LEU A 15 -2.55 -38.96 4.96
N ALA A 16 -2.43 -40.19 4.45
CA ALA A 16 -2.94 -40.57 3.13
C ALA A 16 -4.48 -40.50 3.07
N VAL A 17 -5.18 -40.92 4.13
CA VAL A 17 -6.64 -40.82 4.22
C VAL A 17 -7.09 -39.36 4.30
N ALA A 18 -6.40 -38.51 5.07
CA ALA A 18 -6.70 -37.08 5.13
C ALA A 18 -6.54 -36.39 3.76
N LEU A 19 -5.48 -36.73 3.01
CA LEU A 19 -5.25 -36.20 1.66
C LEU A 19 -6.32 -36.67 0.65
N LEU A 20 -6.73 -37.94 0.72
CA LEU A 20 -7.79 -38.49 -0.15
C LEU A 20 -9.15 -37.85 0.14
N VAL A 21 -9.49 -37.64 1.41
CA VAL A 21 -10.74 -36.95 1.80
C VAL A 21 -10.71 -35.50 1.33
N TRP A 22 -9.57 -34.80 1.46
CA TRP A 22 -9.41 -33.43 0.99
C TRP A 22 -9.54 -33.31 -0.54
N GLN A 23 -8.96 -34.24 -1.30
CA GLN A 23 -9.09 -34.26 -2.76
C GLN A 23 -10.52 -34.57 -3.21
N GLN A 24 -11.22 -35.50 -2.55
CA GLN A 24 -12.62 -35.78 -2.84
C GLN A 24 -13.56 -34.63 -2.48
N TRP A 25 -13.21 -33.79 -1.51
CA TRP A 25 -14.01 -32.62 -1.16
C TRP A 25 -13.85 -31.51 -2.20
N ARG A 26 -12.65 -31.28 -2.72
CA ARG A 26 -12.42 -30.34 -3.84
C ARG A 26 -13.10 -30.75 -5.16
N GLY A 27 -13.36 -32.03 -5.36
CA GLY A 27 -13.98 -32.54 -6.59
C GLY A 27 -15.50 -32.45 -6.65
N ARG A 28 -16.19 -32.00 -5.58
CA ARG A 28 -17.66 -32.09 -5.48
C ARG A 28 -18.45 -30.84 -5.89
N ASP A 29 -17.81 -29.74 -6.27
CA ASP A 29 -18.51 -28.50 -6.67
C ASP A 29 -18.69 -28.30 -8.20
N ALA A 30 -18.64 -29.37 -8.99
CA ALA A 30 -18.97 -29.31 -10.41
C ALA A 30 -19.98 -30.39 -10.80
N ALA A 31 -21.25 -30.17 -10.43
CA ALA A 31 -22.36 -30.84 -11.10
C ALA A 31 -22.66 -30.11 -12.42
N PRO A 32 -22.66 -30.79 -13.59
CA PRO A 32 -22.99 -30.16 -14.84
C PRO A 32 -24.51 -29.94 -14.92
N VAL A 33 -24.93 -28.68 -14.94
CA VAL A 33 -26.30 -28.32 -15.33
C VAL A 33 -26.41 -28.51 -16.83
N VAL A 34 -27.06 -29.59 -17.26
CA VAL A 34 -27.46 -29.80 -18.65
C VAL A 34 -28.59 -28.82 -18.95
N ALA A 35 -28.26 -27.71 -19.60
CA ALA A 35 -29.25 -26.82 -20.20
C ALA A 35 -29.76 -27.45 -21.51
N ALA A 36 -31.07 -27.62 -21.61
CA ALA A 36 -31.74 -28.09 -22.81
C ALA A 36 -31.58 -27.10 -23.97
N THR A 37 -31.22 -27.60 -25.14
CA THR A 37 -31.03 -26.87 -26.39
C THR A 37 -32.38 -26.42 -26.98
N PRO A 38 -32.65 -25.11 -27.18
CA PRO A 38 -33.66 -24.65 -28.12
C PRO A 38 -33.06 -24.52 -29.53
N ALA A 39 -33.91 -24.74 -30.53
CA ALA A 39 -33.61 -24.73 -31.97
C ALA A 39 -33.07 -23.39 -32.49
N PRO A 40 -32.35 -23.36 -33.63
CA PRO A 40 -31.58 -22.20 -34.07
C PRO A 40 -32.48 -21.15 -34.73
N GLU A 41 -32.56 -19.97 -34.13
CA GLU A 41 -33.12 -18.77 -34.74
C GLU A 41 -31.98 -17.87 -35.21
N ALA A 42 -31.98 -17.54 -36.50
CA ALA A 42 -30.93 -16.80 -37.17
C ALA A 42 -30.96 -15.30 -36.80
N ALA A 43 -29.83 -14.76 -36.36
CA ALA A 43 -29.62 -13.31 -36.17
C ALA A 43 -28.11 -12.97 -36.27
N PRO A 44 -27.74 -11.69 -36.46
CA PRO A 44 -27.26 -11.12 -37.72
C PRO A 44 -25.73 -10.96 -37.77
N ALA A 45 -25.21 -10.59 -38.94
CA ALA A 45 -23.79 -10.44 -39.24
C ALA A 45 -23.02 -9.55 -38.22
N PRO A 46 -21.75 -9.87 -37.92
CA PRO A 46 -20.96 -9.14 -36.93
C PRO A 46 -20.67 -7.71 -37.40
N ALA A 47 -20.99 -6.73 -36.56
CA ALA A 47 -20.52 -5.37 -36.72
C ALA A 47 -18.98 -5.34 -36.59
N PRO A 48 -18.28 -4.52 -37.39
CA PRO A 48 -16.82 -4.47 -37.38
C PRO A 48 -16.30 -4.05 -36.00
N ALA A 49 -15.30 -4.78 -35.51
CA ALA A 49 -14.59 -4.49 -34.28
C ALA A 49 -13.99 -3.07 -34.37
N VAL A 50 -14.41 -2.19 -33.45
CA VAL A 50 -13.74 -0.91 -33.24
C VAL A 50 -12.37 -1.23 -32.66
N VAL A 51 -11.34 -1.12 -33.50
CA VAL A 51 -9.94 -1.16 -33.08
C VAL A 51 -9.74 -0.01 -32.10
N ALA A 52 -9.42 -0.33 -30.86
CA ALA A 52 -9.08 0.67 -29.85
C ALA A 52 -7.86 1.45 -30.34
N ALA A 53 -8.05 2.75 -30.57
CA ALA A 53 -6.97 3.63 -30.99
C ALA A 53 -5.89 3.71 -29.88
N PRO A 54 -4.60 3.77 -30.25
CA PRO A 54 -3.52 3.91 -29.27
C PRO A 54 -3.70 5.18 -28.44
N THR A 55 -3.56 5.04 -27.12
CA THR A 55 -3.66 6.13 -26.15
C THR A 55 -2.70 7.27 -26.55
N PRO A 56 -3.17 8.53 -26.68
CA PRO A 56 -2.31 9.65 -27.05
C PRO A 56 -1.21 9.84 -26.00
N ALA A 57 -0.01 10.20 -26.45
CA ALA A 57 1.04 10.69 -25.57
C ALA A 57 0.52 11.87 -24.73
N PRO A 58 1.08 12.12 -23.52
CA PRO A 58 0.71 13.27 -22.71
C PRO A 58 0.74 14.54 -23.56
N GLN A 59 -0.33 15.33 -23.53
CA GLN A 59 -0.39 16.56 -24.31
C GLN A 59 0.74 17.49 -23.83
N PRO A 60 1.48 18.15 -24.74
CA PRO A 60 2.62 19.02 -24.39
C PRO A 60 2.31 20.03 -23.27
N ALA A 61 1.09 20.59 -23.28
CA ALA A 61 0.62 21.53 -22.26
C ALA A 61 0.61 20.98 -20.82
N GLN A 62 0.43 19.66 -20.64
CA GLN A 62 0.44 19.00 -19.33
C GLN A 62 1.86 18.81 -18.80
N ALA A 63 2.82 18.49 -19.68
CA ALA A 63 4.24 18.39 -19.31
C ALA A 63 4.78 19.76 -18.87
N ASP A 64 4.44 20.82 -19.62
CA ASP A 64 4.82 22.20 -19.28
C ASP A 64 4.20 22.69 -17.96
N TYR A 65 2.96 22.27 -17.67
CA TYR A 65 2.32 22.58 -16.40
C TYR A 65 3.04 21.91 -15.22
N ARG A 66 3.39 20.63 -15.35
CA ARG A 66 4.09 19.88 -14.31
C ARG A 66 5.45 20.48 -13.98
N GLN A 67 6.24 20.78 -15.00
CA GLN A 67 7.57 21.39 -14.81
C GLN A 67 7.48 22.75 -14.11
N ARG A 68 6.52 23.60 -14.50
CA ARG A 68 6.27 24.88 -13.81
C ARG A 68 5.87 24.69 -12.35
N ARG A 69 4.99 23.72 -12.07
CA ARG A 69 4.59 23.39 -10.69
C ARG A 69 5.77 22.91 -9.86
N GLN A 70 6.62 22.03 -10.39
CA GLN A 70 7.82 21.57 -9.68
C GLN A 70 8.80 22.71 -9.40
N ALA A 71 8.98 23.64 -10.35
CA ALA A 71 9.81 24.81 -10.15
C ALA A 71 9.27 25.73 -9.04
N GLU A 72 7.96 25.97 -9.00
CA GLU A 72 7.30 26.73 -7.92
C GLU A 72 7.45 26.03 -6.56
N LEU A 73 7.17 24.73 -6.50
CA LEU A 73 7.32 23.94 -5.28
C LEU A 73 8.77 23.95 -4.79
N ARG A 74 9.74 23.88 -5.70
CA ARG A 74 11.16 23.97 -5.38
C ARG A 74 11.51 25.31 -4.75
N GLN A 75 11.10 26.41 -5.38
CA GLN A 75 11.35 27.76 -4.84
C GLN A 75 10.77 27.91 -3.43
N ARG A 76 9.54 27.43 -3.20
CA ARG A 76 8.90 27.47 -1.88
C ARG A 76 9.60 26.58 -0.87
N ALA A 77 9.96 25.35 -1.25
CA ALA A 77 10.70 24.42 -0.39
C ALA A 77 12.07 25.00 0.03
N GLU A 78 12.78 25.63 -0.91
CA GLU A 78 14.06 26.32 -0.65
C GLU A 78 13.88 27.54 0.27
N ALA A 79 12.70 28.19 0.23
CA ALA A 79 12.32 29.24 1.16
C ALA A 79 11.85 28.72 2.54
N GLY A 80 11.86 27.41 2.77
CA GLY A 80 11.49 26.79 4.05
C GLY A 80 10.03 26.35 4.16
N ASP A 81 9.25 26.39 3.08
CA ASP A 81 7.89 25.85 3.06
C ASP A 81 7.93 24.32 3.12
N SER A 82 7.62 23.77 4.29
CA SER A 82 7.65 22.35 4.59
C SER A 82 6.62 21.55 3.79
N ARG A 83 5.44 22.12 3.54
CA ARG A 83 4.41 21.48 2.69
C ARG A 83 4.84 21.41 1.25
N ALA A 84 5.44 22.48 0.72
CA ALA A 84 5.98 22.48 -0.63
C ALA A 84 7.14 21.47 -0.77
N ALA A 85 8.01 21.37 0.24
CA ALA A 85 9.07 20.36 0.27
C ALA A 85 8.48 18.93 0.28
N CYS A 86 7.43 18.69 1.06
CA CYS A 86 6.77 17.38 1.09
C CYS A 86 6.14 17.02 -0.26
N GLN A 87 5.39 17.96 -0.87
CA GLN A 87 4.78 17.78 -2.19
C GLN A 87 5.83 17.49 -3.27
N LEU A 88 6.90 18.28 -3.30
CA LEU A 88 7.99 18.10 -4.25
C LEU A 88 8.71 16.76 -4.03
N GLY A 89 8.96 16.39 -2.77
CA GLY A 89 9.59 15.12 -2.40
C GLY A 89 8.81 13.92 -2.92
N VAL A 90 7.48 13.91 -2.69
CA VAL A 90 6.59 12.85 -3.19
C VAL A 90 6.57 12.82 -4.73
N GLU A 91 6.51 13.98 -5.38
CA GLU A 91 6.47 14.05 -6.85
C GLU A 91 7.75 13.53 -7.50
N LEU A 92 8.91 13.85 -6.93
CA LEU A 92 10.21 13.37 -7.40
C LEU A 92 10.36 11.86 -7.19
N LEU A 93 9.97 11.35 -6.02
CA LEU A 93 10.02 9.92 -5.71
C LEU A 93 9.06 9.10 -6.58
N ARG A 94 7.91 9.65 -6.98
CA ARG A 94 6.99 9.01 -7.94
C ARG A 94 7.69 8.68 -9.26
N CYS A 95 8.62 9.51 -9.71
CA CYS A 95 9.37 9.28 -10.94
C CYS A 95 10.72 8.59 -10.73
N ALA A 96 11.15 8.39 -9.48
CA ALA A 96 12.33 7.60 -9.17
C ALA A 96 12.07 6.08 -9.30
N ASP A 97 10.81 5.65 -9.08
CA ASP A 97 10.41 4.25 -9.23
C ASP A 97 9.11 4.11 -10.06
N THR A 98 9.26 3.74 -11.32
CA THR A 98 8.15 3.38 -12.21
C THR A 98 7.95 1.86 -12.36
N SER A 99 8.61 1.05 -11.52
CA SER A 99 8.65 -0.41 -11.69
C SER A 99 7.27 -1.06 -11.63
N ALA A 100 6.39 -0.61 -10.72
CA ALA A 100 5.02 -1.13 -10.62
C ALA A 100 4.22 -0.90 -11.92
N ALA A 101 4.36 0.27 -12.54
CA ALA A 101 3.72 0.58 -13.82
C ALA A 101 4.29 -0.29 -14.95
N GLN A 102 5.61 -0.49 -14.99
CA GLN A 102 6.27 -1.35 -15.96
C GLN A 102 5.86 -2.81 -15.80
N GLN A 103 5.82 -3.32 -14.57
CA GLN A 103 5.39 -4.68 -14.25
C GLN A 103 3.94 -4.91 -14.65
N LEU A 104 3.05 -3.94 -14.42
CA LEU A 104 1.65 -4.04 -14.85
C LEU A 104 1.56 -4.19 -16.38
N LEU A 105 2.27 -3.35 -17.14
CA LEU A 105 2.24 -3.41 -18.61
C LEU A 105 2.85 -4.70 -19.15
N ALA A 106 3.99 -5.13 -18.62
CA ALA A 106 4.60 -6.41 -18.98
C ALA A 106 3.66 -7.59 -18.68
N SER A 107 2.95 -7.54 -17.55
CA SER A 107 1.96 -8.56 -17.18
C SER A 107 0.72 -8.51 -18.08
N ALA A 108 0.28 -7.33 -18.51
CA ALA A 108 -0.87 -7.17 -19.41
C ALA A 108 -0.58 -7.75 -20.80
N GLU A 109 0.63 -7.51 -21.33
CA GLU A 109 1.08 -8.10 -22.59
C GLU A 109 1.09 -9.63 -22.54
N GLN A 110 1.50 -10.20 -21.41
CA GLN A 110 1.56 -11.66 -21.20
C GLN A 110 0.18 -12.27 -20.92
N ASN A 111 -0.73 -11.53 -20.28
CA ASN A 111 -2.04 -12.00 -19.83
C ASN A 111 -3.20 -11.45 -20.67
N ALA A 112 -2.96 -11.12 -21.94
CA ALA A 112 -4.00 -10.72 -22.90
C ALA A 112 -4.93 -11.91 -23.23
N SER A 113 -5.65 -12.43 -22.23
CA SER A 113 -6.61 -13.51 -22.41
C SER A 113 -7.97 -12.95 -22.81
N ALA A 114 -8.59 -13.60 -23.80
CA ALA A 114 -9.93 -13.23 -24.26
C ALA A 114 -11.03 -13.48 -23.23
N SER A 115 -10.73 -14.12 -22.09
CA SER A 115 -11.72 -14.67 -21.15
C SER A 115 -12.08 -13.78 -19.95
N LEU A 116 -11.56 -12.55 -19.86
CA LEU A 116 -11.96 -11.63 -18.78
C LEU A 116 -13.42 -11.19 -18.91
N ALA A 117 -14.10 -11.05 -17.77
CA ALA A 117 -15.41 -10.41 -17.72
C ALA A 117 -15.31 -8.93 -18.18
N PRO A 118 -16.37 -8.33 -18.76
CA PRO A 118 -16.31 -6.98 -19.32
C PRO A 118 -15.86 -5.90 -18.32
N ASP A 119 -16.30 -6.00 -17.07
CA ASP A 119 -15.95 -5.09 -15.98
C ASP A 119 -14.47 -5.19 -15.58
N GLN A 120 -13.96 -6.43 -15.45
CA GLN A 120 -12.55 -6.71 -15.17
C GLN A 120 -11.66 -6.20 -16.31
N ARG A 121 -12.06 -6.43 -17.56
CA ARG A 121 -11.35 -5.93 -18.74
C ARG A 121 -11.30 -4.40 -18.74
N ALA A 122 -12.41 -3.73 -18.45
CA ALA A 122 -12.46 -2.27 -18.37
C ALA A 122 -11.60 -1.72 -17.22
N TYR A 123 -11.56 -2.40 -16.07
CA TYR A 123 -10.66 -2.05 -14.98
C TYR A 123 -9.19 -2.18 -15.38
N MET A 124 -8.78 -3.31 -15.98
CA MET A 124 -7.40 -3.53 -16.42
C MET A 124 -6.97 -2.50 -17.47
N ALA A 125 -7.83 -2.19 -18.44
CA ALA A 125 -7.54 -1.16 -19.45
C ALA A 125 -7.28 0.22 -18.80
N ARG A 126 -8.08 0.62 -17.79
CA ARG A 126 -7.83 1.86 -17.05
C ARG A 126 -6.49 1.86 -16.32
N MET A 127 -6.14 0.72 -15.72
CA MET A 127 -4.86 0.56 -15.02
C MET A 127 -3.67 0.62 -15.98
N GLU A 128 -3.76 -0.02 -17.15
CA GLU A 128 -2.75 0.05 -18.20
C GLU A 128 -2.57 1.47 -18.73
N ASP A 129 -3.67 2.17 -19.03
CA ASP A 129 -3.60 3.56 -19.50
C ASP A 129 -2.94 4.47 -18.46
N ARG A 130 -3.22 4.24 -17.17
CA ARG A 130 -2.55 4.96 -16.09
C ARG A 130 -1.08 4.63 -15.99
N ALA A 131 -0.69 3.36 -16.11
CA ALA A 131 0.72 2.97 -16.14
C ALA A 131 1.47 3.63 -17.31
N ARG A 132 0.87 3.64 -18.52
CA ARG A 132 1.42 4.36 -19.68
C ARG A 132 1.58 5.85 -19.41
N ARG A 133 0.59 6.50 -18.79
CA ARG A 133 0.68 7.92 -18.38
C ARG A 133 1.83 8.17 -17.41
N ILE A 134 1.95 7.38 -16.34
CA ILE A 134 3.03 7.51 -15.35
C ILE A 134 4.40 7.42 -16.03
N ILE A 135 4.61 6.40 -16.86
CA ILE A 135 5.88 6.20 -17.57
C ILE A 135 6.17 7.38 -18.51
N ALA A 136 5.17 7.85 -19.26
CA ALA A 136 5.35 8.97 -20.18
C ALA A 136 5.64 10.29 -19.43
N GLU A 137 4.95 10.54 -18.32
CA GLU A 137 5.16 11.71 -17.47
C GLU A 137 6.52 11.72 -16.76
N CYS A 138 7.09 10.55 -16.52
CA CYS A 138 8.38 10.39 -15.83
C CYS A 138 9.56 10.13 -16.78
N ARG A 139 9.34 10.16 -18.10
CA ARG A 139 10.37 9.86 -19.11
C ARG A 139 11.60 10.77 -19.00
N ASP A 140 11.36 12.05 -18.75
CA ASP A 140 12.40 13.08 -18.65
C ASP A 140 12.76 13.38 -17.19
N SER A 141 12.50 12.45 -16.26
CA SER A 141 12.90 12.62 -14.88
C SER A 141 14.43 12.66 -14.78
N HIS A 142 14.93 13.58 -13.95
CA HIS A 142 16.36 13.70 -13.73
C HIS A 142 16.92 12.44 -13.05
N SER A 143 18.14 12.04 -13.41
CA SER A 143 18.81 10.87 -12.82
C SER A 143 19.04 10.98 -11.31
N ASP A 144 18.93 12.18 -10.74
CA ASP A 144 19.05 12.44 -9.31
C ASP A 144 17.69 12.66 -8.61
N ALA A 145 16.56 12.43 -9.29
CA ALA A 145 15.21 12.62 -8.75
C ALA A 145 15.01 11.88 -7.43
N TRP A 146 15.57 10.68 -7.30
CA TRP A 146 15.57 9.93 -6.03
C TRP A 146 16.23 10.71 -4.89
N ARG A 147 17.47 11.21 -5.10
CA ARG A 147 18.24 11.89 -4.05
C ARG A 147 17.57 13.22 -3.67
N GLN A 148 17.10 13.97 -4.67
CA GLN A 148 16.34 15.20 -4.42
C GLN A 148 15.02 14.90 -3.69
N GLY A 149 14.31 13.85 -4.09
CA GLY A 149 13.06 13.41 -3.47
C GLY A 149 13.25 13.04 -2.01
N ASN A 150 14.26 12.22 -1.69
CA ASN A 150 14.66 11.89 -0.32
C ASN A 150 14.99 13.15 0.49
N ARG A 151 15.78 14.07 -0.07
CA ARG A 151 16.19 15.32 0.60
C ARG A 151 14.98 16.17 0.98
N TYR A 152 14.08 16.44 0.05
CA TYR A 152 12.91 17.29 0.30
C TYR A 152 11.89 16.61 1.23
N LEU A 153 11.70 15.30 1.10
CA LEU A 153 10.84 14.56 2.01
C LEU A 153 11.38 14.58 3.45
N ARG A 154 12.68 14.37 3.63
CA ARG A 154 13.35 14.49 4.93
C ARG A 154 13.26 15.91 5.48
N GLN A 155 13.50 16.92 4.64
CA GLN A 155 13.39 18.33 5.05
C GLN A 155 12.00 18.63 5.63
N ALA A 156 10.93 18.21 4.94
CA ALA A 156 9.57 18.39 5.42
C ALA A 156 9.28 17.61 6.70
N ALA A 157 9.77 16.37 6.80
CA ALA A 157 9.62 15.54 7.99
C ALA A 157 10.24 16.19 9.23
N LEU A 158 11.47 16.70 9.10
CA LEU A 158 12.16 17.39 10.19
C LEU A 158 11.55 18.76 10.51
N ALA A 159 10.78 19.34 9.59
CA ALA A 159 10.09 20.61 9.79
C ALA A 159 8.70 20.46 10.45
N GLY A 160 8.25 19.24 10.77
CA GLY A 160 6.98 19.03 11.48
C GLY A 160 5.83 18.49 10.64
N GLU A 161 6.01 18.23 9.33
CA GLU A 161 4.90 17.80 8.46
C GLU A 161 4.53 16.33 8.72
N PRO A 162 3.33 16.02 9.25
CA PRO A 162 3.02 14.67 9.73
C PRO A 162 3.03 13.61 8.62
N GLU A 163 2.54 13.97 7.43
CA GLU A 163 2.59 13.08 6.26
C GLU A 163 4.03 12.86 5.78
N ALA A 164 4.90 13.89 5.83
CA ALA A 164 6.29 13.74 5.45
C ALA A 164 7.04 12.84 6.43
N MET A 165 6.80 13.03 7.74
CA MET A 165 7.33 12.16 8.80
C MET A 165 6.97 10.70 8.54
N TYR A 166 5.68 10.44 8.27
CA TYR A 166 5.18 9.10 7.96
C TYR A 166 5.86 8.49 6.73
N ARG A 167 5.82 9.18 5.59
CA ARG A 167 6.36 8.66 4.33
C ARG A 167 7.86 8.44 4.39
N TYR A 168 8.59 9.37 5.02
CA TYR A 168 10.03 9.22 5.25
C TYR A 168 10.30 8.00 6.12
N ALA A 169 9.61 7.87 7.27
CA ALA A 169 9.80 6.75 8.19
C ALA A 169 9.43 5.39 7.59
N ARG A 170 8.37 5.33 6.77
CA ARG A 170 7.98 4.12 6.03
C ARG A 170 9.02 3.71 4.97
N GLY A 171 9.97 4.59 4.65
CA GLY A 171 11.05 4.30 3.73
C GLY A 171 10.65 4.50 2.26
N ASP A 172 9.70 5.38 1.96
CA ASP A 172 9.24 5.68 0.59
C ASP A 172 10.33 6.15 -0.38
N SER A 173 11.51 6.48 0.14
CA SER A 173 12.69 6.77 -0.67
C SER A 173 13.74 5.66 -0.64
N VAL A 174 14.02 5.04 0.52
CA VAL A 174 15.18 4.13 0.66
C VAL A 174 14.83 2.64 0.58
N LEU A 175 13.55 2.27 0.70
CA LEU A 175 13.08 0.88 0.67
C LEU A 175 12.30 0.53 -0.62
N LEU A 176 12.37 1.37 -1.65
CA LEU A 176 11.68 1.16 -2.94
C LEU A 176 12.16 -0.13 -3.63
N ASP A 177 13.48 -0.30 -3.80
CA ASP A 177 14.08 -1.42 -4.54
C ASP A 177 15.33 -2.01 -3.85
N TYR A 178 15.56 -1.66 -2.58
CA TYR A 178 16.73 -2.05 -1.78
C TYR A 178 18.12 -1.70 -2.38
N SER A 179 18.18 -1.03 -3.53
CA SER A 179 19.45 -0.63 -4.14
C SER A 179 20.20 0.43 -3.30
N HIS A 180 19.48 1.08 -2.39
CA HIS A 180 19.97 2.19 -1.58
C HIS A 180 20.43 1.81 -0.17
N LEU A 181 20.45 0.52 0.19
CA LEU A 181 20.81 0.07 1.54
C LEU A 181 22.24 0.42 1.97
N ASN A 182 23.16 0.66 1.02
CA ASN A 182 24.56 1.03 1.30
C ASN A 182 24.83 2.52 1.13
N THR A 183 23.80 3.37 1.23
CA THR A 183 23.92 4.82 1.03
C THR A 183 23.89 5.59 2.35
N PRO A 184 24.54 6.77 2.44
CA PRO A 184 24.39 7.66 3.59
C PRO A 184 22.93 8.08 3.86
N GLU A 185 22.08 8.13 2.82
CA GLU A 185 20.65 8.37 2.95
C GLU A 185 19.96 7.28 3.77
N PHE A 186 20.33 6.01 3.57
CA PHE A 186 19.79 4.89 4.34
C PHE A 186 20.27 4.91 5.80
N ASP A 187 21.53 5.23 6.06
CA ASP A 187 22.05 5.34 7.42
C ASP A 187 21.32 6.42 8.23
N ARG A 188 21.07 7.58 7.61
CA ARG A 188 20.25 8.64 8.22
C ARG A 188 18.82 8.16 8.47
N TRP A 189 18.22 7.51 7.47
CA TRP A 189 16.86 6.98 7.61
C TRP A 189 16.75 6.01 8.78
N ARG A 190 17.67 5.04 8.91
CA ARG A 190 17.66 4.09 10.03
C ARG A 190 17.72 4.76 11.39
N ALA A 191 18.48 5.85 11.52
CA ALA A 191 18.63 6.59 12.77
C ALA A 191 17.38 7.44 13.12
N GLU A 192 16.59 7.83 12.10
CA GLU A 192 15.52 8.82 12.25
C GLU A 192 14.11 8.21 12.16
N ALA A 193 13.93 7.12 11.41
CA ALA A 193 12.63 6.61 10.99
C ALA A 193 11.71 6.23 12.17
N GLY A 194 12.21 5.49 13.16
CA GLY A 194 11.40 5.08 14.31
C GLY A 194 10.84 6.28 15.10
N ALA A 195 11.67 7.29 15.34
CA ALA A 195 11.25 8.52 16.03
C ALA A 195 10.27 9.34 15.19
N LEU A 196 10.53 9.50 13.89
CA LEU A 196 9.63 10.24 13.00
C LEU A 196 8.26 9.54 12.83
N LEU A 197 8.23 8.21 12.81
CA LEU A 197 6.95 7.47 12.77
C LEU A 197 6.12 7.72 14.03
N GLN A 198 6.76 7.69 15.20
CA GLN A 198 6.12 8.03 16.47
C GLN A 198 5.61 9.48 16.48
N LEU A 199 6.43 10.45 16.04
CA LEU A 199 6.02 11.86 15.95
C LEU A 199 4.85 12.08 14.99
N SER A 200 4.81 11.38 13.85
CA SER A 200 3.68 11.41 12.92
C SER A 200 2.37 10.93 13.58
N PHE A 201 2.46 9.86 14.37
CA PHE A 201 1.33 9.35 15.16
C PHE A 201 0.87 10.35 16.23
N GLU A 202 1.80 10.98 16.94
CA GLU A 202 1.51 11.98 17.98
C GLU A 202 0.89 13.25 17.39
N ALA A 203 1.21 13.56 16.13
CA ALA A 203 0.56 14.62 15.36
C ALA A 203 -0.85 14.24 14.83
N GLY A 204 -1.36 13.05 15.16
CA GLY A 204 -2.69 12.60 14.77
C GLY A 204 -2.78 12.04 13.35
N TYR A 205 -1.65 11.74 12.70
CA TYR A 205 -1.64 11.20 11.34
C TYR A 205 -2.10 9.73 11.34
N VAL A 206 -3.35 9.50 10.95
CA VAL A 206 -4.02 8.19 11.04
C VAL A 206 -3.25 7.04 10.37
N PRO A 207 -2.59 7.19 9.20
CA PRO A 207 -1.77 6.11 8.63
C PRO A 207 -0.66 5.60 9.56
N ALA A 208 -0.03 6.49 10.36
CA ALA A 208 1.05 6.10 11.27
C ALA A 208 0.59 5.14 12.38
N LEU A 209 -0.68 5.22 12.80
CA LEU A 209 -1.29 4.29 13.76
C LEU A 209 -1.21 2.84 13.26
N PHE A 210 -1.46 2.61 11.98
CA PHE A 210 -1.49 1.24 11.42
C PHE A 210 -0.09 0.64 11.34
N ASP A 211 0.90 1.41 10.92
CA ASP A 211 2.28 0.91 10.82
C ASP A 211 2.92 0.74 12.20
N LEU A 212 2.66 1.63 13.17
CA LEU A 212 3.11 1.44 14.54
C LEU A 212 2.45 0.23 15.22
N MET A 213 1.19 -0.07 14.89
CA MET A 213 0.50 -1.24 15.43
C MET A 213 1.22 -2.54 15.03
N ILE A 214 1.76 -2.59 13.80
CA ILE A 214 2.59 -3.70 13.33
C ILE A 214 3.95 -3.65 14.01
N ALA A 215 4.62 -2.49 13.99
CA ALA A 215 5.97 -2.33 14.51
C ALA A 215 6.13 -2.61 16.02
N TYR A 216 5.08 -2.37 16.83
CA TYR A 216 5.10 -2.75 18.24
C TYR A 216 4.80 -4.25 18.47
N GLY A 217 4.26 -4.94 17.47
CA GLY A 217 3.81 -6.32 17.58
C GLY A 217 4.82 -7.37 17.13
N ASP A 218 5.64 -7.05 16.12
CA ASP A 218 6.68 -7.93 15.58
C ASP A 218 7.76 -7.15 14.79
N ASP A 219 8.79 -7.87 14.34
CA ASP A 219 9.89 -7.34 13.51
C ASP A 219 9.70 -7.67 12.01
N SER A 220 8.46 -7.70 11.52
CA SER A 220 8.12 -8.23 10.17
C SER A 220 8.59 -7.36 8.98
N SER A 221 9.16 -6.18 9.23
CA SER A 221 9.64 -5.28 8.19
C SER A 221 10.88 -4.49 8.64
N PRO A 222 11.67 -3.93 7.70
CA PRO A 222 12.82 -3.09 8.07
C PRO A 222 12.46 -1.94 9.01
N THR A 223 11.30 -1.30 8.82
CA THR A 223 10.81 -0.23 9.70
C THR A 223 10.40 -0.78 11.07
N ALA A 224 9.73 -1.93 11.11
CA ALA A 224 9.31 -2.56 12.36
C ALA A 224 10.50 -2.94 13.24
N GLY A 225 11.56 -3.50 12.64
CA GLY A 225 12.79 -3.85 13.37
C GLY A 225 13.60 -2.66 13.93
N LEU A 226 13.19 -1.41 13.66
CA LEU A 226 13.77 -0.21 14.29
C LEU A 226 13.07 0.18 15.59
N ILE A 227 11.91 -0.41 15.88
CA ILE A 227 11.06 -0.06 17.02
C ILE A 227 11.04 -1.24 17.98
N ALA A 228 11.23 -0.96 19.27
CA ALA A 228 11.18 -2.02 20.27
C ALA A 228 9.75 -2.55 20.39
N ASN A 229 9.61 -3.88 20.30
CA ASN A 229 8.35 -4.56 20.54
C ASN A 229 7.75 -4.20 21.90
N ASP A 230 6.47 -3.84 21.92
CA ASP A 230 5.71 -3.49 23.10
C ASP A 230 4.26 -4.01 22.94
N PRO A 231 3.93 -5.19 23.50
CA PRO A 231 2.62 -5.80 23.31
C PRO A 231 1.48 -4.96 23.91
N THR A 232 1.77 -4.12 24.91
CA THR A 232 0.77 -3.21 25.49
C THR A 232 0.44 -2.10 24.51
N LYS A 233 1.45 -1.48 23.89
CA LYS A 233 1.25 -0.46 22.85
C LYS A 233 0.60 -1.03 21.61
N ALA A 234 1.05 -2.20 21.13
CA ALA A 234 0.42 -2.87 19.99
C ALA A 234 -1.08 -3.13 20.24
N ARG A 235 -1.43 -3.60 21.45
CA ARG A 235 -2.83 -3.81 21.83
C ARG A 235 -3.59 -2.48 21.96
N ALA A 236 -3.00 -1.45 22.55
CA ALA A 236 -3.61 -0.12 22.65
C ALA A 236 -3.93 0.46 21.27
N MET A 237 -3.05 0.26 20.28
CA MET A 237 -3.29 0.71 18.90
C MET A 237 -4.46 -0.02 18.25
N ARG A 238 -4.59 -1.34 18.43
CA ARG A 238 -5.78 -2.10 17.97
C ARG A 238 -7.07 -1.57 18.59
N LEU A 239 -7.06 -1.28 19.89
CA LEU A 239 -8.20 -0.70 20.60
C LEU A 239 -8.52 0.72 20.08
N LEU A 240 -7.50 1.51 19.77
CA LEU A 240 -7.68 2.84 19.17
C LEU A 240 -8.29 2.74 17.77
N VAL A 241 -7.80 1.84 16.90
CA VAL A 241 -8.39 1.59 15.58
C VAL A 241 -9.87 1.20 15.69
N ALA A 242 -10.21 0.31 16.62
CA ALA A 242 -11.60 -0.09 16.87
C ALA A 242 -12.49 1.11 17.22
N ARG A 243 -12.03 2.00 18.10
CA ARG A 243 -12.75 3.23 18.48
C ARG A 243 -12.89 4.20 17.32
N LEU A 244 -11.81 4.46 16.58
CA LEU A 244 -11.84 5.38 15.44
C LEU A 244 -12.72 4.86 14.29
N THR A 245 -12.83 3.54 14.12
CA THR A 245 -13.67 2.92 13.08
C THR A 245 -15.09 2.59 13.53
N ALA A 246 -15.43 2.83 14.81
CA ALA A 246 -16.68 2.40 15.45
C ALA A 246 -16.98 0.91 15.26
N LYS A 247 -15.93 0.08 15.21
CA LYS A 247 -16.03 -1.38 15.14
C LYS A 247 -15.61 -1.99 16.48
N PRO A 248 -16.19 -3.12 16.89
CA PRO A 248 -15.70 -3.83 18.07
C PRO A 248 -14.25 -4.25 17.85
N ALA A 249 -13.42 -4.12 18.89
CA ALA A 249 -12.08 -4.68 18.87
C ALA A 249 -12.17 -6.20 18.98
N ASP A 250 -11.24 -6.90 18.31
CA ASP A 250 -11.09 -8.34 18.51
C ASP A 250 -10.78 -8.66 19.98
N PRO A 251 -11.27 -9.80 20.49
CA PRO A 251 -10.92 -10.24 21.83
C PRO A 251 -9.39 -10.42 21.94
N PRO A 252 -8.78 -10.11 23.10
CA PRO A 252 -7.36 -10.34 23.29
C PRO A 252 -7.04 -11.84 23.21
N ALA A 253 -5.85 -12.17 22.72
CA ALA A 253 -5.33 -13.52 22.89
C ALA A 253 -5.19 -13.83 24.40
N ALA A 254 -5.29 -15.10 24.79
CA ALA A 254 -5.24 -15.51 26.19
C ALA A 254 -4.01 -14.97 26.95
N ARG A 255 -2.86 -14.90 26.26
CA ARG A 255 -1.60 -14.37 26.80
C ARG A 255 -1.60 -12.85 27.04
N ASP A 256 -2.47 -12.11 26.36
CA ASP A 256 -2.51 -10.65 26.37
C ASP A 256 -3.64 -10.10 27.27
N VAL A 257 -4.49 -10.96 27.84
CA VAL A 257 -5.63 -10.55 28.68
C VAL A 257 -5.21 -9.65 29.85
N ALA A 258 -4.05 -9.94 30.47
CA ALA A 258 -3.53 -9.14 31.57
C ALA A 258 -3.14 -7.71 31.15
N LEU A 259 -2.90 -7.46 29.87
CA LEU A 259 -2.51 -6.16 29.32
C LEU A 259 -3.71 -5.25 29.06
N GLU A 260 -4.93 -5.80 29.01
CA GLU A 260 -6.13 -5.06 28.61
C GLU A 260 -6.36 -3.76 29.38
N PRO A 261 -6.26 -3.71 30.73
CA PRO A 261 -6.52 -2.46 31.47
C PRO A 261 -5.55 -1.35 31.07
N ALA A 262 -4.26 -1.67 30.96
CA ALA A 262 -3.23 -0.71 30.57
C ALA A 262 -3.39 -0.28 29.10
N ALA A 263 -3.63 -1.23 28.21
CA ALA A 263 -3.84 -0.95 26.78
C ALA A 263 -5.09 -0.09 26.53
N ALA A 264 -6.19 -0.36 27.24
CA ALA A 264 -7.44 0.40 27.11
C ALA A 264 -7.31 1.85 27.63
N ALA A 265 -6.57 2.04 28.73
CA ALA A 265 -6.23 3.35 29.27
C ALA A 265 -5.36 4.14 28.29
N LEU A 266 -4.31 3.51 27.75
CA LEU A 266 -3.40 4.12 26.78
C LEU A 266 -4.11 4.49 25.47
N ALA A 267 -4.95 3.61 24.94
CA ALA A 267 -5.78 3.91 23.78
C ALA A 267 -6.71 5.11 24.04
N ALA A 268 -7.22 5.26 25.27
CA ALA A 268 -8.12 6.37 25.63
C ALA A 268 -7.35 7.68 25.74
N GLN A 269 -6.14 7.61 26.29
CA GLN A 269 -5.22 8.72 26.31
C GLN A 269 -4.87 9.17 24.89
N TRP A 270 -4.36 8.28 24.04
CA TRP A 270 -3.98 8.65 22.66
C TRP A 270 -5.14 9.21 21.84
N GLN A 271 -6.36 8.68 22.00
CA GLN A 271 -7.51 9.26 21.33
C GLN A 271 -7.75 10.73 21.74
N ARG A 272 -7.60 11.05 23.03
CA ARG A 272 -7.77 12.41 23.53
C ARG A 272 -6.60 13.32 23.16
N ASP A 273 -5.38 12.81 23.26
CA ASP A 273 -4.18 13.64 23.16
C ASP A 273 -3.80 13.89 21.69
N TYR A 274 -3.92 12.88 20.82
CA TYR A 274 -3.41 12.92 19.44
C TYR A 274 -4.51 12.90 18.38
N PHE A 275 -5.66 12.28 18.66
CA PHE A 275 -6.73 12.08 17.68
C PHE A 275 -8.03 12.81 18.02
N ALA A 276 -7.99 13.84 18.87
CA ALA A 276 -9.18 14.60 19.27
C ALA A 276 -9.93 15.24 18.09
N ALA A 277 -9.20 15.64 17.03
CA ALA A 277 -9.78 16.22 15.82
C ALA A 277 -10.40 15.19 14.87
N VAL A 278 -10.07 13.90 15.03
CA VAL A 278 -10.57 12.83 14.17
C VAL A 278 -11.98 12.44 14.61
N LYS A 279 -12.96 12.63 13.73
CA LYS A 279 -14.37 12.28 13.98
C LYS A 279 -14.62 10.80 13.65
N PRO A 280 -14.97 9.95 14.63
CA PRO A 280 -15.38 8.57 14.36
C PRO A 280 -16.82 8.50 13.81
N PRO A 281 -17.16 7.49 13.01
CA PRO A 281 -16.24 6.53 12.41
C PRO A 281 -15.38 7.18 11.31
N LEU A 282 -14.16 6.69 11.13
CA LEU A 282 -13.34 7.01 9.97
C LEU A 282 -14.16 6.77 8.69
N GLN A 283 -14.39 7.83 7.91
CA GLN A 283 -15.16 7.75 6.67
C GLN A 283 -14.46 6.90 5.60
N ARG A 284 -13.13 6.87 5.64
CA ARG A 284 -12.28 6.02 4.80
C ARG A 284 -11.13 5.49 5.65
N GLN A 285 -10.83 4.19 5.50
CA GLN A 285 -9.58 3.66 6.03
C GLN A 285 -8.41 4.18 5.17
N PRO A 286 -7.30 4.60 5.78
CA PRO A 286 -6.13 4.98 5.02
C PRO A 286 -5.61 3.77 4.25
N ARG A 287 -5.35 3.95 2.95
CA ARG A 287 -4.65 2.94 2.16
C ARG A 287 -3.15 3.08 2.44
N VAL A 288 -2.58 2.11 3.16
CA VAL A 288 -1.13 1.99 3.32
C VAL A 288 -0.61 1.20 2.12
N MET A 289 0.03 1.89 1.18
CA MET A 289 0.65 1.26 0.00
C MET A 289 2.02 1.89 -0.27
N PRO A 290 3.00 1.12 -0.79
CA PRO A 290 4.24 1.68 -1.33
C PRO A 290 3.94 2.81 -2.33
N ALA A 291 4.81 3.82 -2.40
CA ALA A 291 4.56 5.02 -3.22
C ALA A 291 4.29 4.70 -4.71
N SER A 292 5.01 3.74 -5.29
CA SER A 292 4.81 3.31 -6.69
C SER A 292 3.45 2.63 -6.90
N PHE A 293 2.98 1.85 -5.93
CA PHE A 293 1.63 1.28 -5.94
C PHE A 293 0.56 2.33 -5.66
N ALA A 294 0.77 3.26 -4.74
CA ALA A 294 -0.16 4.37 -4.49
C ALA A 294 -0.37 5.21 -5.76
N ALA A 295 0.71 5.53 -6.47
CA ALA A 295 0.65 6.25 -7.74
C ALA A 295 -0.14 5.48 -8.81
N LEU A 296 -0.11 4.15 -8.81
CA LEU A 296 -0.79 3.30 -9.79
C LEU A 296 -2.26 3.00 -9.41
N TYR A 297 -2.56 2.77 -8.12
CA TYR A 297 -3.85 2.28 -7.62
C TYR A 297 -4.68 3.33 -6.85
N GLY A 298 -4.19 4.57 -6.69
CA GLY A 298 -5.00 5.67 -6.14
C GLY A 298 -6.26 5.92 -6.97
N GLU A 299 -7.34 6.47 -6.42
CA GLU A 299 -8.52 6.82 -7.23
C GLU A 299 -8.33 8.20 -7.89
N GLU A 300 -8.75 8.39 -9.15
CA GLU A 300 -8.70 9.70 -9.83
C GLU A 300 -9.61 10.76 -9.15
N SER A 301 -10.53 10.33 -8.30
CA SER A 301 -11.51 11.17 -7.61
C SER A 301 -10.95 11.76 -6.30
N GLY A 302 -10.16 12.82 -6.43
CA GLY A 302 -9.96 13.79 -5.35
C GLY A 302 -9.06 13.32 -4.21
N GLU A 303 -7.97 12.62 -4.51
CA GLU A 303 -6.83 12.58 -3.58
C GLU A 303 -6.44 14.03 -3.26
N THR A 304 -6.72 14.44 -2.02
CA THR A 304 -6.10 15.59 -1.37
C THR A 304 -4.61 15.56 -1.73
N SER A 305 -4.11 16.61 -2.38
CA SER A 305 -2.70 16.66 -2.79
C SER A 305 -1.82 16.21 -1.63
N ALA A 306 -0.80 15.38 -1.88
CA ALA A 306 0.11 14.95 -0.82
C ALA A 306 0.47 16.15 0.09
N CYS A 307 0.46 15.94 1.40
CA CYS A 307 0.86 16.95 2.38
C CYS A 307 -0.08 18.17 2.40
N SER A 308 -1.40 17.91 2.37
CA SER A 308 -2.45 18.94 2.46
C SER A 308 -3.30 18.88 3.73
N GLN A 309 -3.02 17.92 4.62
CA GLN A 309 -3.67 17.80 5.93
C GLN A 309 -2.90 18.55 7.01
#